data_AF-A0A0D8P6G9-F1
#
_entry.id   AF-A0A0D8P6G9-F1
#
_cell.length_a   1.000
_cell.length_b   1.000
_cell.length_c   1.000
_cell.angle_alpha   90.00
_cell.angle_beta   90.00
_cell.angle_gamma   90.00
#
_symmetry.space_group_name_H-M   'P 1'
#
loop_
_entity.id
_entity.type
_entity.pdbx_description
1 polymer ?
#
loop_
_entity_poly.entity_id
_entity_poly.type
_entity_poly.pdbx_seq_one_letter_code
_entity_poly.pdbx_strand_id
1 'polypeptide(L)'
;MKKFVLAAAIASTLFLAGCSDKVDESTITNVVQTSQYEQPNLGITAKTTPFAVKNLKITKVLLDTKTDYKAEVSYDLVANKSLDEFKSSMKALTTKPQTPAAKTTDTTADTAKDDMTSALHTLKNNLAAEVMVVAFSAKYGDFKAGQTVDTVNETVSMKKVNDQWVKD
;
A
#
# COMPACT_ATOMS: atom_id res chain seq x y z
N MET A 1 13.13 28.33 15.11
CA MET A 1 12.24 27.69 14.12
C MET A 1 11.76 26.36 14.67
N LYS A 2 10.51 26.30 15.16
CA LYS A 2 9.87 25.07 15.69
C LYS A 2 9.36 24.26 14.50
N LYS A 3 9.91 23.08 14.26
CA LYS A 3 9.42 22.15 13.24
C LYS A 3 8.25 21.37 13.84
N PHE A 4 7.04 21.67 13.38
CA PHE A 4 5.87 20.84 13.66
C PHE A 4 6.01 19.56 12.83
N VAL A 5 6.35 18.46 13.51
CA VAL A 5 6.23 17.11 12.95
C VAL A 5 4.77 16.73 13.07
N LEU A 6 4.03 16.82 11.95
CA LEU A 6 2.65 16.35 11.89
C LEU A 6 2.70 14.82 11.79
N ALA A 7 2.71 14.15 12.94
CA ALA A 7 2.45 12.72 13.03
C ALA A 7 1.00 12.48 12.58
N ALA A 8 0.82 12.08 11.32
CA ALA A 8 -0.45 11.58 10.84
C ALA A 8 -0.70 10.21 11.50
N ALA A 9 -1.35 10.21 12.66
CA ALA A 9 -1.90 9.02 13.28
C ALA A 9 -3.06 8.52 12.43
N ILE A 10 -2.77 7.70 11.42
CA ILE A 10 -3.79 6.95 10.71
C ILE A 10 -4.10 5.74 11.58
N ALA A 11 -5.08 5.91 12.47
CA ALA A 11 -5.72 4.83 13.19
C ALA A 11 -6.43 3.91 12.18
N SER A 12 -5.67 3.01 11.57
CA SER A 12 -6.22 1.88 10.83
C SER A 12 -6.49 0.78 11.85
N THR A 13 -7.73 0.74 12.34
CA THR A 13 -8.31 -0.41 13.03
C THR A 13 -8.41 -1.57 12.04
N LEU A 14 -7.30 -2.30 11.88
CA LEU A 14 -7.32 -3.67 11.38
C LEU A 14 -7.03 -4.59 12.55
N PHE A 15 -7.98 -5.49 12.73
CA PHE A 15 -8.19 -6.34 13.89
C PHE A 15 -6.98 -7.17 14.30
N LEU A 16 -6.97 -7.44 15.60
CA LEU A 16 -6.07 -8.26 16.39
C LEU A 16 -5.65 -9.56 15.68
N ALA A 17 -4.34 -9.72 15.48
CA ALA A 17 -3.68 -10.98 15.79
C ALA A 17 -2.87 -10.75 17.07
N GLY A 18 -3.20 -11.53 18.10
CA GLY A 18 -2.61 -11.42 19.43
C GLY A 18 -1.09 -11.57 19.41
N CYS A 19 -0.49 -10.96 20.44
CA CYS A 19 0.92 -10.88 20.76
C CYS A 19 1.63 -12.25 20.67
N SER A 20 2.20 -12.57 19.52
CA SER A 20 3.43 -13.36 19.49
C SER A 20 4.58 -12.36 19.42
N ASP A 21 5.42 -12.34 20.44
CA ASP A 21 6.68 -11.57 20.41
C ASP A 21 7.62 -12.05 19.29
N LYS A 22 7.39 -13.24 18.75
CA LYS A 22 8.18 -13.81 17.65
C LYS A 22 7.61 -13.40 16.31
N VAL A 23 8.47 -12.82 15.47
CA VAL A 23 8.20 -12.56 14.06
C VAL A 23 8.13 -13.90 13.32
N ASP A 24 6.98 -14.17 12.72
CA ASP A 24 6.73 -15.36 11.91
C ASP A 24 6.46 -15.00 10.43
N GLU A 25 6.35 -16.01 9.58
CA GLU A 25 6.10 -15.83 8.14
C GLU A 25 4.82 -15.02 7.86
N SER A 26 3.79 -15.13 8.72
CA SER A 26 2.54 -14.39 8.56
C SER A 26 2.73 -12.90 8.83
N THR A 27 3.52 -12.56 9.84
CA THR A 27 3.89 -11.19 10.21
C THR A 27 4.69 -10.54 9.08
N ILE A 28 5.69 -11.24 8.55
CA ILE A 28 6.50 -10.74 7.43
C ILE A 28 5.66 -10.64 6.16
N THR A 29 4.81 -11.63 5.86
CA THR A 29 3.92 -11.60 4.68
C THR A 29 3.03 -10.37 4.72
N ASN A 30 2.44 -10.06 5.88
CA ASN A 30 1.61 -8.87 6.04
C ASN A 30 2.41 -7.58 5.82
N VAL A 31 3.61 -7.46 6.41
CA VAL A 31 4.45 -6.26 6.26
C VAL A 31 4.99 -6.08 4.85
N VAL A 32 5.40 -7.17 4.19
CA VAL A 32 5.82 -7.13 2.78
C VAL A 32 4.63 -6.75 1.91
N GLN A 33 3.47 -7.41 2.09
CA GLN A 33 2.25 -7.11 1.33
C GLN A 33 1.80 -5.66 1.50
N THR A 34 1.88 -5.06 2.69
CA THR A 34 1.50 -3.65 2.86
C THR A 34 2.55 -2.71 2.27
N SER A 35 3.84 -2.97 2.53
CA SER A 35 4.92 -2.07 2.13
C SER A 35 5.22 -2.04 0.62
N GLN A 36 4.91 -3.10 -0.12
CA GLN A 36 5.09 -3.11 -1.58
C GLN A 36 4.19 -2.10 -2.30
N TYR A 37 3.13 -1.63 -1.66
CA TYR A 37 2.03 -0.93 -2.33
C TYR A 37 1.63 0.40 -1.67
N GLU A 38 2.39 0.87 -0.68
CA GLU A 38 2.10 2.11 0.01
C GLU A 38 2.55 3.33 -0.82
N GLN A 39 1.67 3.76 -1.73
CA GLN A 39 1.53 5.17 -2.11
C GLN A 39 0.20 5.70 -1.56
N PRO A 40 0.04 5.84 -0.23
CA PRO A 40 -1.23 6.22 0.40
C PRO A 40 -1.76 7.57 -0.08
N ASN A 41 -0.86 8.49 -0.48
CA ASN A 41 -1.21 9.80 -1.03
C ASN A 41 -1.96 9.75 -2.37
N LEU A 42 -2.03 8.58 -3.00
CA LEU A 42 -2.66 8.36 -4.31
C LEU A 42 -3.89 7.44 -4.20
N GLY A 43 -4.34 7.07 -2.98
CA GLY A 43 -5.47 6.17 -2.75
C GLY A 43 -5.18 4.70 -3.09
N ILE A 44 -3.91 4.37 -3.29
CA ILE A 44 -3.43 3.04 -3.65
C ILE A 44 -3.15 2.27 -2.36
N THR A 45 -3.74 1.09 -2.24
CA THR A 45 -3.60 0.22 -1.07
C THR A 45 -3.31 -1.19 -1.54
N ALA A 46 -2.91 -2.07 -0.62
CA ALA A 46 -2.78 -3.51 -0.91
C ALA A 46 -4.08 -4.16 -1.46
N LYS A 47 -5.25 -3.50 -1.36
CA LYS A 47 -6.51 -3.96 -1.96
C LYS A 47 -6.67 -3.55 -3.43
N THR A 48 -6.01 -2.48 -3.84
CA THR A 48 -6.14 -1.95 -5.21
C THR A 48 -5.06 -2.49 -6.14
N THR A 49 -3.96 -3.03 -5.60
CA THR A 49 -2.91 -3.67 -6.41
C THR A 49 -3.32 -5.03 -6.94
N PRO A 50 -2.73 -5.47 -8.06
CA PRO A 50 -3.13 -6.71 -8.71
C PRO A 50 -2.34 -7.92 -8.21
N PHE A 51 -1.50 -7.76 -7.17
CA PHE A 51 -0.58 -8.80 -6.72
C PHE A 51 -0.76 -9.12 -5.23
N ALA A 52 -0.61 -10.39 -4.92
CA ALA A 52 -0.53 -10.92 -3.57
C ALA A 52 0.82 -11.62 -3.39
N VAL A 53 1.43 -11.41 -2.23
CA VAL A 53 2.58 -12.16 -1.73
C VAL A 53 2.09 -13.55 -1.34
N LYS A 54 2.68 -14.58 -1.94
CA LYS A 54 2.42 -15.99 -1.62
C LYS A 54 3.72 -16.75 -1.40
N ASN A 55 3.61 -17.90 -0.76
CA ASN A 55 4.72 -18.84 -0.56
C ASN A 55 5.96 -18.18 0.08
N LEU A 56 5.74 -17.23 1.01
CA LEU A 56 6.84 -16.58 1.71
C LEU A 56 7.63 -17.61 2.51
N LYS A 57 8.95 -17.54 2.39
CA LYS A 57 9.90 -18.36 3.13
C LYS A 57 10.98 -17.46 3.72
N ILE A 58 11.26 -17.65 5.00
CA ILE A 58 12.44 -17.06 5.64
C ILE A 58 13.64 -17.91 5.24
N THR A 59 14.52 -17.37 4.40
CA THR A 59 15.72 -18.08 3.97
C THR A 59 16.81 -17.99 5.04
N LYS A 60 16.92 -16.84 5.72
CA LYS A 60 17.93 -16.62 6.76
C LYS A 60 17.52 -15.49 7.70
N VAL A 61 17.58 -15.72 9.00
CA VAL A 61 17.43 -14.66 10.01
C VAL A 61 18.79 -13.97 10.22
N LEU A 62 18.82 -12.64 10.12
CA LEU A 62 20.00 -11.80 10.28
C LEU A 62 20.01 -11.06 11.62
N LEU A 63 18.83 -10.66 12.12
CA LEU A 63 18.65 -9.99 13.41
C LEU A 63 17.28 -10.40 13.98
N ASP A 64 17.23 -10.80 15.24
CA ASP A 64 15.99 -11.10 15.95
C ASP A 64 16.13 -10.59 17.39
N THR A 65 15.54 -9.43 17.64
CA THR A 65 15.54 -8.77 18.95
C THR A 65 14.12 -8.37 19.32
N LYS A 66 13.93 -7.86 20.54
CA LYS A 66 12.60 -7.40 21.00
C LYS A 66 12.05 -6.20 20.21
N THR A 67 12.91 -5.43 19.55
CA THR A 67 12.54 -4.17 18.90
C THR A 67 12.85 -4.16 17.41
N ASP A 68 13.79 -4.98 16.96
CA ASP A 68 14.33 -4.97 15.61
C ASP A 68 14.42 -6.40 15.09
N TYR A 69 13.95 -6.60 13.85
CA TYR A 69 13.97 -7.88 13.16
C TYR A 69 14.49 -7.68 11.74
N LYS A 70 15.35 -8.60 11.29
CA LYS A 70 15.90 -8.57 9.93
C LYS A 70 16.06 -9.99 9.42
N ALA A 71 15.55 -10.25 8.22
CA ALA A 71 15.67 -11.56 7.58
C ALA A 71 15.81 -11.41 6.06
N GLU A 72 16.53 -12.36 5.47
CA GLU A 72 16.42 -12.65 4.04
C GLU A 72 15.18 -13.52 3.84
N VAL A 73 14.35 -13.13 2.86
CA VAL A 73 13.12 -13.83 2.54
C VAL A 73 12.99 -14.03 1.03
N SER A 74 12.25 -15.07 0.67
CA SER A 74 11.87 -15.39 -0.70
C SER A 74 10.36 -15.53 -0.77
N TYR A 75 9.70 -14.94 -1.76
CA TYR A 75 8.27 -15.06 -1.95
C TYR A 75 7.85 -14.91 -3.41
N ASP A 76 6.69 -15.45 -3.74
CA ASP A 76 6.08 -15.30 -5.05
C ASP A 76 5.15 -14.10 -5.09
N LEU A 77 5.25 -13.29 -6.15
CA LEU A 77 4.22 -12.33 -6.51
C LEU A 77 3.22 -13.01 -7.42
N VAL A 78 2.00 -13.20 -6.93
CA VAL A 78 0.91 -13.84 -7.67
C VAL A 78 -0.16 -12.84 -8.01
N ALA A 79 -0.49 -12.74 -9.30
CA ALA A 79 -1.56 -11.90 -9.79
C ALA A 79 -2.91 -12.36 -9.22
N ASN A 80 -3.59 -11.52 -8.43
CA ASN A 80 -4.95 -11.78 -7.96
C ASN A 80 -6.02 -11.25 -8.93
N LYS A 81 -5.61 -10.43 -9.90
CA LYS A 81 -6.39 -9.88 -11.00
C LYS A 81 -5.60 -10.01 -12.28
N SER A 82 -6.27 -10.20 -13.41
CA SER A 82 -5.67 -9.98 -14.72
C SER A 82 -5.34 -8.51 -14.93
N LEU A 83 -4.48 -8.22 -15.92
CA LEU A 83 -4.13 -6.85 -16.27
C LEU A 83 -5.38 -6.02 -16.65
N ASP A 84 -6.35 -6.60 -17.35
CA ASP A 84 -7.56 -5.87 -17.73
C ASP A 84 -8.52 -5.61 -16.56
N GLU A 85 -8.61 -6.54 -15.61
CA GLU A 85 -9.34 -6.32 -14.35
C GLU A 85 -8.66 -5.25 -13.49
N PHE A 86 -7.33 -5.20 -13.52
CA PHE A 86 -6.54 -4.18 -12.84
C PHE A 86 -6.78 -2.80 -13.46
N LYS A 87 -6.66 -2.67 -14.79
CA LYS A 87 -6.99 -1.43 -15.53
C LYS A 87 -8.40 -0.95 -15.21
N SER A 88 -9.37 -1.86 -15.19
CA SER A 88 -10.77 -1.54 -14.89
C SER A 88 -10.95 -1.08 -13.44
N SER A 89 -10.29 -1.74 -12.49
CA SER A 89 -10.28 -1.33 -11.07
C SER A 89 -9.70 0.07 -10.90
N MET A 90 -8.62 0.38 -11.62
CA MET A 90 -7.97 1.69 -11.58
C MET A 90 -8.85 2.77 -12.19
N LYS A 91 -9.53 2.50 -13.32
CA LYS A 91 -10.53 3.43 -13.89
C LYS A 91 -11.73 3.70 -12.96
N ALA A 92 -12.12 2.72 -12.15
CA ALA A 92 -13.19 2.92 -11.18
C ALA A 92 -12.75 3.79 -9.99
N LEU A 93 -11.48 3.72 -9.60
CA LEU A 93 -10.91 4.54 -8.52
C LEU A 93 -10.78 6.02 -8.93
N THR A 94 -10.50 6.29 -10.20
CA THR A 94 -10.34 7.63 -10.76
C THR A 94 -11.66 8.35 -11.03
N THR A 95 -12.75 7.59 -11.18
CA THR A 95 -14.09 8.12 -11.49
C THR A 95 -14.96 8.32 -10.26
N LYS A 96 -14.55 7.81 -9.09
CA LYS A 96 -15.28 8.03 -7.84
C LYS A 96 -15.06 9.47 -7.35
N PRO A 97 -16.11 10.31 -7.24
CA PRO A 97 -15.98 11.63 -6.65
C PRO A 97 -15.44 11.49 -5.23
N GLN A 98 -14.34 12.15 -4.91
CA GLN A 98 -13.97 12.36 -3.51
C GLN A 98 -14.98 13.35 -2.95
N THR A 99 -16.01 12.84 -2.28
CA THR A 99 -16.94 13.68 -1.52
C THR A 99 -16.10 14.53 -0.58
N PRO A 100 -16.17 15.87 -0.65
CA PRO A 100 -15.52 16.71 0.34
C PRO A 100 -15.99 16.24 1.71
N ALA A 101 -15.06 16.03 2.64
CA ALA A 101 -15.43 15.80 4.03
C ALA A 101 -16.35 16.96 4.42
N ALA A 102 -17.61 16.68 4.72
CA ALA A 102 -18.62 17.68 5.02
C ALA A 102 -18.14 18.51 6.23
N LYS A 103 -17.54 19.66 5.95
CA LYS A 103 -17.31 20.69 6.94
C LYS A 103 -18.45 21.69 6.81
N THR A 104 -19.23 21.71 7.87
CA THR A 104 -20.27 22.67 8.19
C THR A 104 -19.86 24.12 7.91
N THR A 105 -20.83 24.85 7.34
CA THR A 105 -21.11 26.29 7.43
C THR A 105 -20.19 27.31 6.73
N ASP A 106 -20.86 28.08 5.86
CA ASP A 106 -20.73 29.51 5.53
C ASP A 106 -19.89 29.99 4.33
N THR A 107 -20.65 30.62 3.42
CA THR A 107 -20.35 31.80 2.57
C THR A 107 -19.79 31.57 1.16
N THR A 108 -20.59 32.06 0.21
CA THR A 108 -20.61 31.99 -1.26
C THR A 108 -19.40 32.63 -1.99
N ALA A 109 -18.18 32.49 -1.47
CA ALA A 109 -16.95 32.89 -2.18
C ALA A 109 -15.90 31.78 -2.30
N ASP A 110 -16.14 30.60 -1.71
CA ASP A 110 -15.16 29.51 -1.61
C ASP A 110 -15.30 28.40 -2.69
N THR A 111 -16.37 28.43 -3.49
CA THR A 111 -16.70 27.34 -4.42
C THR A 111 -15.63 27.12 -5.50
N ALA A 112 -15.04 28.20 -6.05
CA ALA A 112 -14.05 28.08 -7.13
C ALA A 112 -12.68 27.53 -6.68
N LYS A 113 -12.33 27.72 -5.40
CA LYS A 113 -11.04 27.26 -4.83
C LYS A 113 -11.10 25.80 -4.41
N ASP A 114 -12.26 25.37 -3.91
CA ASP A 114 -12.55 23.96 -3.64
C ASP A 114 -12.67 23.14 -4.94
N ASP A 115 -13.27 23.69 -6.00
CA ASP A 115 -13.38 23.02 -7.29
C ASP A 115 -11.99 22.77 -7.94
N MET A 116 -11.09 23.75 -7.87
CA MET A 116 -9.73 23.60 -8.40
C MET A 116 -8.88 22.61 -7.59
N THR A 117 -9.04 22.60 -6.27
CA THR A 117 -8.35 21.67 -5.37
C THR A 117 -8.84 20.24 -5.61
N SER A 118 -10.15 20.03 -5.73
CA SER A 118 -10.77 18.75 -6.06
C SER A 118 -10.38 18.24 -7.46
N ALA A 119 -10.36 19.12 -8.46
CA ALA A 119 -9.90 18.80 -9.80
C ALA A 119 -8.42 18.40 -9.83
N LEU A 120 -7.56 19.10 -9.08
CA LEU A 120 -6.13 18.77 -8.97
C LEU A 120 -5.90 17.43 -8.25
N HIS A 121 -6.67 17.13 -7.20
CA HIS A 121 -6.61 15.83 -6.54
C HIS A 121 -7.05 14.69 -7.45
N THR A 122 -8.13 14.88 -8.20
CA THR A 122 -8.61 13.93 -9.19
C THR A 122 -7.56 13.69 -10.28
N LEU A 123 -6.98 14.75 -10.85
CA LEU A 123 -5.92 14.64 -11.87
C LEU A 123 -4.70 13.87 -11.36
N LYS A 124 -4.27 14.12 -10.11
CA LYS A 124 -3.14 13.40 -9.49
C LYS A 124 -3.44 11.91 -9.31
N ASN A 125 -4.65 11.57 -8.87
CA ASN A 125 -5.06 10.17 -8.70
C ASN A 125 -5.15 9.46 -10.05
N ASN A 126 -5.65 10.14 -11.09
CA ASN A 126 -5.74 9.60 -12.45
C ASN A 126 -4.37 9.29 -13.02
N LEU A 127 -3.45 10.25 -12.90
CA LEU A 127 -2.08 10.06 -13.36
C LEU A 127 -1.39 8.92 -12.60
N ALA A 128 -1.56 8.83 -11.29
CA ALA A 128 -0.98 7.76 -10.48
C ALA A 128 -1.51 6.37 -10.88
N ALA A 129 -2.82 6.26 -11.11
CA ALA A 129 -3.46 5.03 -11.54
C ALA A 129 -2.94 4.57 -12.92
N GLU A 130 -2.80 5.49 -13.88
CA GLU A 130 -2.22 5.20 -15.19
C GLU A 130 -0.75 4.80 -15.11
N VAL A 131 0.06 5.54 -14.34
CA VAL A 131 1.49 5.24 -14.16
C VAL A 131 1.68 3.85 -13.56
N MET A 132 0.85 3.44 -12.60
CA MET A 132 0.90 2.08 -12.07
C MET A 132 0.53 1.02 -13.10
N VAL A 133 -0.55 1.22 -13.86
CA VAL A 133 -0.93 0.29 -14.94
C VAL A 133 0.22 0.13 -15.91
N VAL A 134 0.84 1.23 -16.35
CA VAL A 134 1.98 1.20 -17.27
C VAL A 134 3.18 0.51 -16.62
N ALA A 135 3.54 0.87 -15.38
CA ALA A 135 4.69 0.30 -14.68
C ALA A 135 4.55 -1.22 -14.49
N PHE A 136 3.38 -1.69 -14.06
CA PHE A 136 3.13 -3.11 -13.89
C PHE A 136 3.02 -3.87 -15.21
N SER A 137 2.39 -3.27 -16.24
CA SER A 137 2.36 -3.87 -17.59
C SER A 137 3.77 -3.96 -18.20
N ALA A 138 4.60 -2.93 -18.00
CA ALA A 138 5.97 -2.91 -18.50
C ALA A 138 6.86 -3.92 -17.77
N LYS A 139 6.68 -4.09 -16.46
CA LYS A 139 7.48 -5.02 -15.66
C LYS A 139 7.06 -6.49 -15.86
N TYR A 140 5.75 -6.76 -15.88
CA TYR A 140 5.21 -8.13 -15.80
C TYR A 140 4.44 -8.58 -17.05
N GLY A 141 4.29 -7.72 -18.05
CA GLY A 141 3.55 -8.03 -19.28
C GLY A 141 2.04 -8.15 -19.07
N ASP A 142 1.39 -8.91 -19.95
CA ASP A 142 -0.05 -9.21 -19.89
C ASP A 142 -0.33 -10.37 -18.92
N PHE A 143 -0.25 -10.06 -17.62
CA PHE A 143 -0.43 -11.06 -16.58
C PHE A 143 -1.91 -11.45 -16.39
N LYS A 144 -2.12 -12.73 -16.07
CA LYS A 144 -3.45 -13.32 -15.82
C LYS A 144 -3.67 -13.58 -14.34
N ALA A 145 -4.93 -13.56 -13.90
CA ALA A 145 -5.27 -13.94 -12.54
C ALA A 145 -4.78 -15.37 -12.23
N GLY A 146 -4.17 -15.55 -11.06
CA GLY A 146 -3.53 -16.78 -10.61
C GLY A 146 -2.08 -16.97 -11.08
N GLN A 147 -1.57 -16.14 -11.99
CA GLN A 147 -0.20 -16.26 -12.50
C GLN A 147 0.83 -15.77 -11.47
N THR A 148 1.85 -16.57 -11.20
CA THR A 148 3.08 -16.08 -10.56
C THR A 148 3.84 -15.23 -11.57
N VAL A 149 4.00 -13.95 -11.28
CA VAL A 149 4.66 -12.98 -12.17
C VAL A 149 6.13 -12.73 -11.81
N ASP A 150 6.51 -13.05 -10.58
CA ASP A 150 7.87 -12.88 -10.08
C ASP A 150 8.12 -13.77 -8.85
N THR A 151 9.38 -14.12 -8.61
CA THR A 151 9.83 -14.69 -7.33
C THR A 151 10.88 -13.75 -6.78
N VAL A 152 10.52 -13.01 -5.73
CA VAL A 152 11.33 -11.95 -5.16
C VAL A 152 12.19 -12.50 -4.03
N ASN A 153 13.46 -12.10 -4.02
CA ASN A 153 14.36 -12.35 -2.90
C ASN A 153 14.81 -10.99 -2.37
N GLU A 154 14.51 -10.68 -1.12
CA GLU A 154 14.88 -9.41 -0.51
C GLU A 154 15.28 -9.58 0.96
N THR A 155 16.01 -8.59 1.47
CA THR A 155 16.21 -8.44 2.91
C THR A 155 15.12 -7.56 3.47
N VAL A 156 14.28 -8.12 4.33
CA VAL A 156 13.25 -7.38 5.06
C VAL A 156 13.81 -6.95 6.41
N SER A 157 13.74 -5.66 6.68
CA SER A 157 14.04 -5.06 7.98
C SER A 157 12.73 -4.54 8.60
N MET A 158 12.52 -4.80 9.87
CA MET A 158 11.30 -4.47 10.60
C MET A 158 11.64 -3.92 11.98
N LYS A 159 10.81 -2.98 12.44
CA LYS A 159 10.90 -2.38 13.76
C LYS A 159 9.58 -2.48 14.50
N LYS A 160 9.64 -2.69 15.81
CA LYS A 160 8.46 -2.72 16.67
C LYS A 160 8.07 -1.29 17.09
N VAL A 161 6.88 -0.85 16.71
CA VAL A 161 6.29 0.46 17.06
C VAL A 161 4.90 0.20 17.64
N ASN A 162 4.64 0.67 18.87
CA ASN A 162 3.35 0.45 19.56
C ASN A 162 2.91 -1.03 19.55
N ASP A 163 3.84 -1.93 19.86
CA ASP A 163 3.67 -3.39 19.82
C ASP A 163 3.32 -4.01 18.45
N GLN A 164 3.45 -3.24 17.36
CA GLN A 164 3.27 -3.72 15.99
C GLN A 164 4.59 -3.69 15.24
N TRP A 165 4.86 -4.75 14.48
CA TRP A 165 6.00 -4.76 13.56
C TRP A 165 5.66 -3.99 12.29
N VAL A 166 6.49 -3.00 11.96
CA VAL A 166 6.41 -2.21 10.73
C VAL A 166 7.71 -2.33 9.96
N LYS A 167 7.70 -2.09 8.64
CA LYS A 167 8.93 -2.05 7.84
C LYS A 167 9.81 -0.89 8.31
N ASP A 168 11.09 -1.15 8.55
CA ASP A 168 12.12 -0.14 8.87
C ASP A 168 12.56 0.63 7.63
#